data_AF-A0A238UBX0-F1
#
_entry.id   AF-A0A238UBX0-F1
#
_cell.length_a   1.000
_cell.length_b   1.000
_cell.length_c   1.000
_cell.angle_alpha   90.00
_cell.angle_beta   90.00
_cell.angle_gamma   90.00
#
_symmetry.space_group_name_H-M   'P 1'
#
loop_
_entity.id
_entity.type
_entity.pdbx_description
1 polymer ?
#
loop_
_entity_poly.entity_id
_entity_poly.type
_entity_poly.pdbx_seq_one_letter_code
_entity_poly.pdbx_strand_id
1 'polypeptide(L)'
;MIINQPFTITNSVTVSDGGTKYIIGNDKNDNKFTICIYQFVFKENFNSKRIPGRLYFNDLLIDIRSDIEKNIVEALEKCIVKSDLTEISFSSSLSKIKDVTNLAEANDIGPGFADSYLIKLILDYIKSDLYIKNSEKFK
;
A
#
# COMPACT_ATOMS: atom_id res chain seq x y z
N MET A 1 -1.70 15.96 10.12
CA MET A 1 -1.95 14.60 10.62
C MET A 1 -0.61 14.03 11.05
N ILE A 2 -0.37 13.88 12.37
CA ILE A 2 0.90 13.38 12.89
C ILE A 2 0.75 11.89 13.13
N ILE A 3 1.41 11.10 12.30
CA ILE A 3 1.48 9.65 12.41
C ILE A 3 2.70 9.33 13.30
N ASN A 4 2.59 9.56 14.61
CA ASN A 4 3.67 9.23 15.56
C ASN A 4 3.32 8.03 16.44
N GLN A 5 2.35 7.22 16.02
CA GLN A 5 1.82 6.14 16.84
C GLN A 5 1.87 4.82 16.07
N PRO A 6 2.08 3.68 16.78
CA PRO A 6 2.09 2.37 16.14
C PRO A 6 0.74 2.11 15.49
N PHE A 7 0.78 1.54 14.29
CA PHE A 7 -0.40 1.03 13.62
C PHE A 7 -0.51 -0.48 13.76
N THR A 8 -1.73 -0.98 13.66
CA THR A 8 -1.97 -2.41 13.49
C THR A 8 -2.28 -2.69 12.03
N ILE A 9 -1.47 -3.51 11.37
CA ILE A 9 -1.77 -3.98 10.02
C ILE A 9 -2.75 -5.14 10.14
N THR A 10 -3.85 -5.02 9.39
CA THR A 10 -4.98 -5.94 9.43
C THR A 10 -5.18 -6.70 8.13
N ASN A 11 -4.65 -6.21 7.02
CA ASN A 11 -4.68 -6.92 5.75
C ASN A 11 -3.59 -6.37 4.80
N SER A 12 -3.20 -7.15 3.80
CA SER A 12 -2.41 -6.70 2.69
C SER A 12 -2.85 -7.34 1.37
N VAL A 13 -2.75 -6.57 0.29
CA VAL A 13 -3.24 -6.96 -1.03
C VAL A 13 -2.20 -6.62 -2.08
N THR A 14 -1.86 -7.60 -2.93
CA THR A 14 -1.09 -7.35 -4.15
C THR A 14 -2.03 -7.49 -5.34
N VAL A 15 -2.04 -6.49 -6.22
CA VAL A 15 -2.86 -6.48 -7.43
C VAL A 15 -2.04 -7.00 -8.61
N SER A 16 -2.69 -7.73 -9.51
CA SER A 16 -2.10 -8.27 -10.74
C SER A 16 -1.83 -7.22 -11.83
N ASP A 17 -1.84 -5.92 -11.49
CA ASP A 17 -1.59 -4.79 -12.41
C ASP A 17 -0.10 -4.52 -12.67
N GLY A 18 0.75 -5.45 -12.27
CA GLY A 18 2.20 -5.29 -12.25
C GLY A 18 2.80 -5.15 -10.85
N GLY A 19 1.98 -5.34 -9.82
CA GLY A 19 2.44 -5.40 -8.44
C GLY A 19 2.12 -4.15 -7.62
N THR A 20 0.99 -3.48 -7.87
CA THR A 20 0.47 -2.51 -6.91
C THR A 20 0.24 -3.21 -5.59
N LYS A 21 0.67 -2.57 -4.51
CA LYS A 21 0.59 -3.12 -3.16
C LYS A 21 -0.24 -2.21 -2.29
N TYR A 22 -1.17 -2.80 -1.56
CA TYR A 22 -1.98 -2.14 -0.55
C TYR A 22 -1.70 -2.76 0.81
N ILE A 23 -1.57 -1.90 1.81
CA ILE A 23 -1.56 -2.25 3.22
C ILE A 23 -2.81 -1.60 3.83
N ILE A 24 -3.60 -2.40 4.51
CA ILE A 24 -4.79 -1.95 5.24
C ILE A 24 -4.50 -2.13 6.72
N GLY A 25 -4.74 -1.08 7.50
CA GLY A 25 -4.52 -1.12 8.92
C GLY A 25 -5.45 -0.20 9.68
N ASN A 26 -5.31 -0.26 11.00
CA ASN A 26 -6.06 0.57 11.93
C ASN A 26 -5.08 1.42 12.76
N ASP A 27 -5.46 2.67 12.99
CA ASP A 27 -4.80 3.51 13.99
C ASP A 27 -5.16 3.09 15.42
N LYS A 28 -4.59 3.77 16.41
CA LYS A 28 -4.85 3.52 17.84
C LYS A 28 -6.30 3.76 18.27
N ASN A 29 -7.09 4.48 17.48
CA ASN A 29 -8.51 4.74 17.71
C ASN A 29 -9.39 3.80 16.88
N ASP A 30 -8.80 2.75 16.29
CA ASP A 30 -9.44 1.79 15.41
C ASP A 30 -9.99 2.40 14.10
N ASN A 31 -9.49 3.59 13.72
CA ASN A 31 -9.81 4.17 12.41
C ASN A 31 -9.02 3.43 11.33
N LYS A 32 -9.74 2.93 10.32
CA LYS A 32 -9.15 2.29 9.15
C LYS A 32 -8.37 3.28 8.31
N PHE A 33 -7.23 2.84 7.80
CA PHE A 33 -6.45 3.55 6.79
C PHE A 33 -5.93 2.58 5.72
N THR A 34 -5.45 3.15 4.62
CA THR A 34 -4.83 2.40 3.53
C THR A 34 -3.56 3.08 3.10
N ILE A 35 -2.48 2.31 3.01
CA ILE A 35 -1.23 2.71 2.37
C ILE A 35 -1.14 1.98 1.04
N CYS A 36 -0.78 2.68 -0.03
CA CYS A 36 -0.64 2.09 -1.35
C CYS A 36 0.67 2.52 -2.01
N ILE A 37 1.45 1.54 -2.49
CA ILE A 37 2.48 1.78 -3.51
C ILE A 37 1.84 1.41 -4.84
N TYR A 38 1.50 2.44 -5.61
CA TYR A 38 0.88 2.23 -6.92
C TYR A 38 1.95 1.80 -7.92
N GLN A 39 1.82 0.63 -8.52
CA GLN A 39 2.66 0.18 -9.63
C GLN A 39 1.79 0.07 -10.87
N PHE A 40 2.45 0.16 -12.02
CA PHE A 40 1.74 0.02 -13.27
C PHE A 40 2.66 -0.57 -14.33
N VAL A 41 2.51 -1.88 -14.56
CA VAL A 41 3.27 -2.59 -15.59
C VAL A 41 2.41 -2.88 -16.82
N PHE A 42 1.11 -3.13 -16.64
CA PHE A 42 0.22 -3.55 -17.73
C PHE A 42 -0.72 -2.43 -18.18
N LYS A 43 -0.56 -1.95 -19.42
CA LYS A 43 -1.32 -0.82 -20.03
C LYS A 43 -2.85 -0.92 -19.91
N GLU A 44 -3.40 -2.13 -19.85
CA GLU A 44 -4.84 -2.41 -19.82
C GLU A 44 -5.53 -1.94 -18.52
N ASN A 45 -4.77 -1.71 -17.45
CA ASN A 45 -5.29 -1.32 -16.14
C ASN A 45 -4.97 0.14 -15.78
N PHE A 46 -4.70 1.00 -16.78
CA PHE A 46 -4.18 2.35 -16.53
C PHE A 46 -5.17 3.21 -15.74
N ASN A 47 -4.77 3.64 -14.54
CA ASN A 47 -5.47 4.68 -13.81
C ASN A 47 -4.76 6.02 -14.01
N SER A 48 -5.32 6.86 -14.87
CA SER A 48 -4.77 8.20 -15.16
C SER A 48 -4.71 9.14 -13.96
N LYS A 49 -5.40 8.80 -12.86
CA LYS A 49 -5.39 9.59 -11.61
C LYS A 49 -4.23 9.24 -10.68
N ARG A 50 -3.49 8.16 -10.96
CA ARG A 50 -2.37 7.72 -10.12
C ARG A 50 -1.05 7.70 -10.90
N ILE A 51 0.01 7.99 -10.17
CA ILE A 51 1.37 8.06 -10.70
C ILE A 51 2.09 6.76 -10.32
N PRO A 52 2.56 5.96 -11.29
CA PRO A 52 3.28 4.73 -10.99
C PRO A 52 4.55 4.97 -10.17
N GLY A 53 4.83 4.04 -9.25
CA GLY A 53 5.92 4.11 -8.29
C GLY A 53 5.68 5.06 -7.12
N ARG A 54 4.49 5.66 -6.96
CA ARG A 54 4.22 6.63 -5.89
C ARG A 54 3.46 6.05 -4.70
N LEU A 55 3.77 6.62 -3.53
CA LEU A 55 3.10 6.35 -2.26
C LEU A 55 1.80 7.15 -2.15
N TYR A 56 0.76 6.47 -1.71
CA TYR A 56 -0.55 7.04 -1.38
C TYR A 56 -0.95 6.66 0.04
N PHE A 57 -1.60 7.58 0.74
CA PHE A 57 -2.21 7.34 2.06
C PHE A 57 -3.68 7.76 1.98
N ASN A 58 -4.61 6.84 2.24
CA ASN A 58 -6.06 7.05 2.06
C ASN A 58 -6.37 7.69 0.70
N ASP A 59 -5.78 7.13 -0.36
CA ASP A 59 -5.88 7.60 -1.75
C ASP A 59 -5.31 9.01 -2.04
N LEU A 60 -4.70 9.67 -1.05
CA LEU A 60 -3.99 10.93 -1.23
C LEU A 60 -2.54 10.67 -1.63
N LEU A 61 -2.09 11.31 -2.70
CA LEU A 61 -0.68 11.26 -3.13
C LEU A 61 0.21 11.87 -2.04
N ILE A 62 1.24 11.13 -1.64
CA ILE A 62 2.22 11.60 -0.68
C ILE A 62 3.42 12.22 -1.43
N ASP A 63 3.79 13.42 -1.00
CA ASP A 63 4.98 14.10 -1.49
C ASP A 63 6.24 13.39 -1.03
N ILE A 64 7.19 13.29 -1.95
CA ILE A 64 8.43 12.54 -1.75
C ILE A 64 9.32 13.28 -0.76
N ARG A 65 9.92 12.53 0.17
CA ARG A 65 10.72 13.05 1.29
C ARG A 65 9.99 14.07 2.17
N SER A 66 8.67 14.18 2.05
CA SER A 66 7.87 14.99 2.96
C SER A 66 7.89 14.40 4.37
N ASP A 67 7.57 15.22 5.37
CA ASP A 67 7.48 14.73 6.74
C ASP A 67 6.34 13.71 6.90
N ILE A 68 5.31 13.78 6.06
CA ILE A 68 4.24 12.77 6.03
C ILE A 68 4.79 11.42 5.57
N GLU A 69 5.60 11.39 4.51
CA GLU A 69 6.25 10.15 4.04
C GLU A 69 7.14 9.55 5.13
N LYS A 70 7.98 10.37 5.78
CA LYS A 70 8.84 9.92 6.88
C LYS A 70 8.03 9.29 8.00
N ASN A 71 6.94 9.94 8.41
CA ASN A 71 6.07 9.41 9.47
C ASN A 71 5.42 8.08 9.08
N ILE A 72 4.99 7.92 7.82
CA ILE A 72 4.44 6.64 7.33
C ILE A 72 5.51 5.55 7.38
N VAL A 73 6.74 5.84 6.92
CA VAL A 73 7.87 4.91 6.95
C VAL A 73 8.18 4.47 8.38
N GLU A 74 8.33 5.43 9.30
CA GLU A 74 8.58 5.12 10.72
C GLU A 74 7.45 4.31 11.35
N ALA A 75 6.20 4.57 10.99
CA ALA A 75 5.07 3.82 11.52
C ALA A 75 5.02 2.40 10.96
N LEU A 76 5.37 2.19 9.68
CA LEU A 76 5.51 0.86 9.08
C LEU A 76 6.64 0.05 9.72
N GLU A 77 7.76 0.68 10.08
CA GLU A 77 8.87 0.01 10.79
C GLU A 77 8.48 -0.46 12.19
N LYS A 78 7.56 0.25 12.85
CA LYS A 78 7.11 -0.01 14.22
C LYS A 78 5.75 -0.70 14.28
N CYS A 79 5.16 -1.05 13.15
CA CYS A 79 3.80 -1.56 13.11
C CYS A 79 3.69 -2.96 13.72
N ILE A 80 2.51 -3.26 14.25
CA ILE A 80 2.15 -4.59 14.72
C ILE A 80 1.39 -5.28 13.59
N VAL A 81 1.89 -6.44 13.20
CA VAL A 81 1.32 -7.28 12.13
C VAL A 81 0.44 -8.33 12.82
N LYS A 82 -0.88 -8.32 12.59
CA LYS A 82 -1.76 -9.38 13.14
C LYS A 82 -1.33 -10.74 12.59
N SER A 83 -1.34 -11.78 13.42
CA SER A 83 -0.84 -13.12 13.06
C SER A 83 -1.63 -13.82 11.94
N ASP A 84 -2.87 -13.38 11.70
CA ASP A 84 -3.83 -14.06 10.82
C ASP A 84 -4.06 -13.26 9.54
N LEU A 85 -2.99 -12.69 9.00
CA LEU A 85 -3.10 -11.89 7.80
C LEU A 85 -3.36 -12.78 6.60
N THR A 86 -4.35 -12.37 5.84
CA THR A 86 -4.83 -13.06 4.66
C THR A 86 -4.31 -12.30 3.46
N GLU A 87 -3.53 -12.98 2.61
CA GLU A 87 -3.12 -12.37 1.35
C GLU A 87 -4.29 -12.52 0.37
N ILE A 88 -4.84 -11.38 -0.06
CA ILE A 88 -5.86 -11.36 -1.09
C ILE A 88 -5.17 -11.07 -2.42
N SER A 89 -5.22 -12.04 -3.34
CA SER A 89 -4.69 -11.88 -4.70
C SER A 89 -5.84 -11.50 -5.63
N PHE A 90 -5.78 -10.30 -6.22
CA PHE A 90 -6.79 -9.85 -7.16
C PHE A 90 -6.34 -10.05 -8.61
N SER A 91 -7.05 -10.92 -9.31
CA SER A 91 -6.87 -11.20 -10.75
C SER A 91 -7.69 -10.28 -11.67
N SER A 92 -8.63 -9.50 -11.14
CA SER A 92 -9.59 -8.73 -11.95
C SER A 92 -9.41 -7.21 -11.89
N SER A 93 -9.65 -6.58 -13.05
CA SER A 93 -9.38 -5.18 -13.39
C SER A 93 -9.80 -4.16 -12.32
N LEU A 94 -8.88 -3.23 -12.02
CA LEU A 94 -8.98 -2.13 -11.03
C LEU A 94 -10.34 -1.39 -11.01
N SER A 95 -11.07 -1.38 -12.12
CA SER A 95 -12.42 -0.80 -12.26
C SER A 95 -13.46 -1.30 -11.25
N LYS A 96 -13.27 -2.49 -10.65
CA LYS A 96 -14.17 -3.05 -9.63
C LYS A 96 -13.80 -2.64 -8.20
N ILE A 97 -12.61 -2.08 -7.98
CA ILE A 97 -12.17 -1.62 -6.67
C ILE A 97 -12.63 -0.18 -6.50
N LYS A 98 -13.94 0.00 -6.28
CA LYS A 98 -14.50 1.33 -5.97
C LYS A 98 -14.17 1.78 -4.53
N ASP A 99 -13.90 0.83 -3.64
CA ASP A 99 -13.53 1.06 -2.24
C ASP A 99 -12.52 -0.01 -1.81
N VAL A 100 -11.23 0.33 -1.86
CA VAL A 100 -10.13 -0.50 -1.32
C VAL A 100 -10.35 -0.78 0.18
N THR A 101 -11.08 0.10 0.86
CA THR A 101 -11.53 0.01 2.25
C THR A 101 -12.50 -1.14 2.54
N ASN A 102 -13.16 -1.70 1.52
CA ASN A 102 -14.07 -2.85 1.61
C ASN A 102 -13.48 -4.15 1.02
N LEU A 103 -12.16 -4.21 0.78
CA LEU A 103 -11.49 -5.40 0.22
C LEU A 103 -11.61 -6.67 1.07
N ALA A 104 -12.09 -6.57 2.30
CA ALA A 104 -12.38 -7.72 3.16
C ALA A 104 -13.50 -8.66 2.62
N GLU A 105 -14.23 -8.27 1.56
CA GLU A 105 -15.34 -9.06 1.00
C GLU A 105 -14.97 -9.90 -0.24
N ALA A 106 -13.72 -9.87 -0.70
CA ALA A 106 -13.31 -10.64 -1.88
C ALA A 106 -12.80 -12.04 -1.52
N ASN A 107 -13.52 -13.05 -2.00
CA ASN A 107 -13.42 -14.46 -1.61
C ASN A 107 -12.25 -15.27 -2.23
N ASP A 108 -11.12 -14.66 -2.57
CA ASP A 108 -9.90 -15.40 -2.96
C ASP A 108 -8.81 -15.18 -1.91
N ILE A 109 -8.90 -15.96 -0.85
CA ILE A 109 -8.10 -15.81 0.37
C ILE A 109 -7.11 -16.98 0.46
N GLY A 110 -5.81 -16.69 0.29
CA GLY A 110 -4.72 -17.62 0.58
C GLY A 110 -4.12 -17.37 1.97
N PRO A 111 -3.59 -18.40 2.66
CA PRO A 111 -2.87 -18.20 3.92
C PRO A 111 -1.58 -17.40 3.65
N GLY A 112 -1.54 -16.15 4.11
CA GLY A 112 -0.44 -15.23 3.86
C GLY A 112 0.73 -15.43 4.82
N PHE A 113 1.86 -15.95 4.31
CA PHE A 113 3.18 -15.77 4.93
C PHE A 113 3.77 -14.38 4.58
N ALA A 114 2.96 -13.47 4.03
CA ALA A 114 3.39 -12.38 3.17
C ALA A 114 3.55 -11.02 3.84
N ASP A 115 3.04 -10.82 5.07
CA ASP A 115 2.79 -9.45 5.54
C ASP A 115 4.03 -8.72 6.03
N SER A 116 4.86 -9.35 6.87
CA SER A 116 6.15 -8.78 7.28
C SER A 116 7.11 -8.61 6.09
N TYR A 117 7.04 -9.52 5.11
CA TYR A 117 7.84 -9.45 3.89
C TYR A 117 7.36 -8.32 2.96
N LEU A 118 6.05 -8.13 2.81
CA LEU A 118 5.48 -7.07 1.99
C LEU A 118 5.79 -5.69 2.58
N ILE A 119 5.64 -5.53 3.89
CA ILE A 119 6.02 -4.31 4.60
C ILE A 119 7.50 -4.01 4.34
N LYS A 120 8.37 -5.03 4.47
CA LYS A 120 9.79 -4.89 4.17
C LYS A 120 10.03 -4.47 2.72
N LEU A 121 9.37 -5.09 1.74
CA LEU A 121 9.50 -4.71 0.33
C LEU A 121 9.09 -3.25 0.07
N ILE A 122 8.01 -2.79 0.70
CA ILE A 122 7.54 -1.41 0.59
C ILE A 122 8.57 -0.45 1.19
N LEU A 123 9.08 -0.77 2.38
CA LEU A 123 10.12 0.02 3.05
C LEU A 123 11.40 0.09 2.22
N ASP A 124 11.89 -1.05 1.74
CA ASP A 124 13.09 -1.15 0.90
C ASP A 124 12.92 -0.32 -0.39
N TYR A 125 11.73 -0.37 -1.00
CA TYR A 125 11.42 0.42 -2.18
C TYR A 125 11.42 1.93 -1.89
N ILE A 126 10.68 2.41 -0.89
CA ILE A 126 10.59 3.84 -0.54
C ILE A 126 11.97 4.43 -0.18
N LYS A 127 12.83 3.61 0.42
CA LYS A 127 14.20 4.00 0.79
C LYS A 127 15.16 4.00 -0.40
N SER A 128 14.85 3.28 -1.48
CA SER A 128 15.72 3.15 -2.65
C SER A 128 15.76 4.40 -3.53
N ASP A 129 16.84 4.57 -4.30
CA ASP A 129 16.95 5.59 -5.35
C ASP A 129 15.94 5.38 -6.48
N LEU A 130 15.48 4.14 -6.67
CA LEU A 130 14.51 3.80 -7.72
C LEU A 130 13.16 4.49 -7.47
N TYR A 131 12.78 4.69 -6.22
CA TYR A 131 11.56 5.41 -5.86
C TYR A 131 11.60 6.88 -6.32
N ILE A 132 12.74 7.55 -6.11
CA ILE A 132 12.95 8.93 -6.57
C ILE A 132 12.92 8.97 -8.10
N LYS A 133 13.70 8.11 -8.77
CA LYS A 133 13.78 8.07 -10.24
C LYS A 133 12.44 7.80 -10.90
N ASN A 134 11.65 6.88 -10.37
CA ASN A 134 10.32 6.59 -10.89
C ASN A 134 9.40 7.80 -10.78
N SER A 135 9.50 8.55 -9.67
CA SER A 135 8.66 9.73 -9.50
C SER A 135 8.93 10.87 -10.48
N GLU A 136 10.19 11.02 -10.91
CA GLU A 136 10.61 12.07 -11.84
C GLU A 136 10.20 11.74 -13.27
N LYS A 137 10.15 10.46 -13.62
CA LYS A 137 9.76 9.98 -14.95
C LYS A 137 8.32 10.34 -15.34
N PHE A 138 7.45 10.59 -14.37
CA PHE A 138 6.03 10.83 -14.57
C PHE A 138 5.57 12.23 -14.10
N LYS A 139 6.51 13.16 -13.85
CA LYS A 139 6.22 14.60 -13.72
C LYS A 139 6.14 15.24 -15.10
#